data_AF-A0A2S8F9Y9-F1
#
_entry.id   AF-A0A2S8F9Y9-F1
#
_cell.length_a   1.000
_cell.length_b   1.000
_cell.length_c   1.000
_cell.angle_alpha   90.00
_cell.angle_beta   90.00
_cell.angle_gamma   90.00
#
_symmetry.space_group_name_H-M   'P 1'
#
loop_
_entity.id
_entity.type
_entity.pdbx_description
1 polymer ?
#
loop_
_entity_poly.entity_id
_entity_poly.type
_entity_poly.pdbx_seq_one_letter_code
_entity_poly.pdbx_strand_id
1 'polypeptide(L)'
;MNVNTLLSDIARTAPESELRQFACACCRRLLPMFPDLDLEELLLFGGSRGSGEPSREQAARLRSRFGEIYDSLYPGYGDPSAKVLALSAVGEAAFTDSPLNAAINALEFCADAIAKAAAEPSAKYDDDYEAAYATERGVQAEMLQRYFSK
;
A
#
# COMPACT_ATOMS: atom_id res chain seq x y z
N MET A 1 -0.41 16.05 12.98
CA MET A 1 -1.10 14.85 13.49
C MET A 1 -0.67 13.68 12.62
N ASN A 2 -0.18 12.59 13.20
CA ASN A 2 0.30 11.44 12.42
C ASN A 2 -0.89 10.69 11.78
N VAL A 3 -0.83 10.37 10.49
CA VAL A 3 -1.90 9.65 9.77
C VAL A 3 -2.22 8.29 10.40
N ASN A 4 -1.24 7.59 10.98
CA ASN A 4 -1.48 6.32 11.68
C ASN A 4 -2.29 6.52 12.97
N THR A 5 -2.09 7.63 13.68
CA THR A 5 -2.91 7.99 14.84
C THR A 5 -4.34 8.30 14.41
N LEU A 6 -4.51 9.12 13.36
CA LEU A 6 -5.84 9.45 12.83
C LEU A 6 -6.58 8.20 12.33
N LEU A 7 -5.89 7.30 11.63
CA LEU A 7 -6.43 6.04 11.14
C LEU A 7 -6.85 5.13 12.30
N SER A 8 -6.04 5.06 13.37
CA SER A 8 -6.35 4.28 14.57
C SER A 8 -7.58 4.80 15.31
N ASP A 9 -7.79 6.11 15.34
CA ASP A 9 -8.98 6.72 15.93
C ASP A 9 -10.23 6.43 15.08
N ILE A 10 -10.14 6.58 13.75
CA ILE A 10 -11.23 6.25 12.81
C ILE A 10 -11.61 4.77 12.91
N ALA A 11 -10.62 3.87 12.97
CA ALA A 11 -10.81 2.42 13.02
C ALA A 11 -11.61 1.92 14.23
N ARG A 12 -11.78 2.74 15.28
CA ARG A 12 -12.65 2.41 16.41
C ARG A 12 -14.14 2.42 16.07
N THR A 13 -14.50 3.09 14.97
CA THR A 13 -15.91 3.31 14.59
C THR A 13 -16.20 2.98 13.12
N ALA A 14 -15.19 2.98 12.27
CA ALA A 14 -15.32 2.64 10.86
C ALA A 14 -15.55 1.13 10.64
N PRO A 15 -16.38 0.75 9.65
CA PRO A 15 -16.45 -0.63 9.19
C PRO A 15 -15.09 -1.14 8.70
N GLU A 16 -14.78 -2.39 9.03
CA GLU A 16 -13.57 -3.10 8.57
C GLU A 16 -13.40 -3.09 7.05
N SER A 17 -14.52 -3.18 6.33
CA SER A 17 -14.59 -3.13 4.88
C SER A 17 -14.07 -1.81 4.32
N GLU A 18 -14.42 -0.69 4.95
CA GLU A 18 -14.03 0.65 4.55
C GLU A 18 -12.54 0.90 4.79
N LEU A 19 -11.99 0.39 5.89
CA LEU A 19 -10.56 0.46 6.18
C LEU A 19 -9.73 -0.23 5.08
N ARG A 20 -10.15 -1.42 4.64
CA ARG A 20 -9.47 -2.15 3.57
C ARG A 20 -9.60 -1.45 2.21
N GLN A 21 -10.79 -0.95 1.89
CA GLN A 21 -11.00 -0.19 0.66
C GLN A 21 -10.17 1.09 0.64
N PHE A 22 -10.03 1.76 1.78
CA PHE A 22 -9.16 2.91 1.95
C PHE A 22 -7.68 2.55 1.72
N ALA A 23 -7.19 1.44 2.29
CA ALA A 23 -5.84 0.94 2.03
C ALA A 23 -5.58 0.74 0.53
N CYS A 24 -6.51 0.08 -0.17
CA CYS A 24 -6.43 -0.13 -1.62
C CYS A 24 -6.49 1.21 -2.39
N ALA A 25 -7.30 2.17 -1.95
CA ALA A 25 -7.40 3.47 -2.57
C ALA A 25 -6.08 4.26 -2.49
N CYS A 26 -5.36 4.19 -1.36
CA CYS A 26 -4.03 4.77 -1.24
C CYS A 26 -3.04 4.10 -2.20
N CYS A 27 -3.03 2.77 -2.23
CA CYS A 27 -2.11 2.01 -3.08
C CYS A 27 -2.37 2.15 -4.59
N ARG A 28 -3.56 2.60 -5.02
CA ARG A 28 -3.81 2.93 -6.44
C ARG A 28 -2.86 4.00 -7.00
N ARG A 29 -2.26 4.82 -6.14
CA ARG A 29 -1.24 5.82 -6.53
C ARG A 29 0.03 5.18 -7.11
N LEU A 30 0.28 3.91 -6.80
CA LEU A 30 1.42 3.14 -7.29
C LEU A 30 1.24 2.68 -8.74
N LEU A 31 0.00 2.59 -9.24
CA LEU A 31 -0.31 2.11 -10.61
C LEU A 31 0.40 2.93 -11.72
N PRO A 32 0.30 4.27 -11.76
CA PRO A 32 1.01 5.04 -12.78
C PRO A 32 2.54 5.04 -12.59
N MET A 33 3.05 4.71 -11.40
CA MET A 33 4.49 4.72 -11.10
C MET A 33 5.17 3.41 -11.48
N PHE A 34 4.46 2.29 -11.33
CA PHE A 34 4.99 0.95 -11.60
C PHE A 34 4.06 0.14 -12.52
N PRO A 35 3.85 0.61 -13.76
CA PRO A 35 2.90 -0.03 -14.68
C PRO A 35 3.31 -1.46 -15.07
N ASP A 36 4.58 -1.80 -14.94
CA ASP A 36 5.11 -3.12 -15.24
C ASP A 36 4.79 -4.19 -14.18
N LEU A 37 4.36 -3.77 -12.98
CA LEU A 37 4.02 -4.70 -11.89
C LEU A 37 2.58 -5.22 -11.96
N ASP A 38 1.72 -4.67 -12.83
CA ASP A 38 0.31 -5.10 -13.01
C ASP A 38 -0.47 -5.23 -11.67
N LEU A 39 -0.33 -4.22 -10.79
CA LEU A 39 -0.86 -4.27 -9.42
C LEU A 39 -2.40 -4.19 -9.34
N GLU A 40 -3.09 -3.90 -10.45
CA GLU A 40 -4.52 -3.65 -10.47
C GLU A 40 -5.34 -4.86 -10.00
N GLU A 41 -4.98 -6.06 -10.47
CA GLU A 41 -5.67 -7.30 -10.07
C GLU A 41 -5.62 -7.51 -8.55
N LEU A 42 -4.46 -7.21 -7.95
CA LEU A 42 -4.22 -7.39 -6.52
C LEU A 42 -4.99 -6.35 -5.68
N LEU A 43 -5.07 -5.11 -6.16
CA LEU A 43 -5.87 -4.05 -5.54
C LEU A 43 -7.38 -4.33 -5.61
N LEU A 44 -7.86 -4.84 -6.74
CA LEU A 44 -9.27 -5.23 -6.90
C LEU A 44 -9.63 -6.38 -5.96
N PHE A 45 -8.75 -7.37 -5.82
CA PHE A 45 -8.90 -8.45 -4.85
C PHE A 45 -8.90 -7.94 -3.40
N GLY A 46 -7.98 -7.05 -3.04
CA GLY A 46 -7.96 -6.44 -1.71
C GLY A 46 -9.25 -5.65 -1.42
N GLY A 47 -9.75 -4.88 -2.39
CA GLY A 47 -11.00 -4.15 -2.24
C GLY A 47 -12.23 -5.05 -2.06
N SER A 48 -12.29 -6.17 -2.80
CA SER A 48 -13.44 -7.10 -2.74
C SER A 48 -13.51 -7.88 -1.43
N ARG A 49 -12.37 -8.13 -0.76
CA ARG A 49 -12.31 -8.67 0.61
C ARG A 49 -13.08 -7.84 1.63
N GLY A 50 -13.21 -6.53 1.41
CA GLY A 50 -14.03 -5.68 2.27
C GLY A 50 -15.54 -5.95 2.10
N SER A 51 -15.98 -6.39 0.92
CA SER A 51 -17.40 -6.61 0.61
C SER A 51 -17.88 -8.06 0.74
N GLY A 52 -16.98 -9.01 1.00
CA GLY A 52 -17.30 -10.44 1.14
C GLY A 52 -16.04 -11.32 1.16
N GLU A 53 -16.20 -12.62 1.39
CA GLU A 53 -15.08 -13.57 1.35
C GLU A 53 -14.67 -13.83 -0.11
N PRO A 54 -13.42 -13.56 -0.51
CA PRO A 54 -12.93 -13.91 -1.83
C PRO A 54 -12.70 -15.42 -1.94
N SER A 55 -12.70 -15.94 -3.16
CA SER A 55 -12.38 -17.35 -3.40
C SER A 55 -10.97 -17.69 -2.88
N ARG A 56 -10.85 -18.77 -2.11
CA ARG A 56 -9.56 -19.32 -1.67
C ARG A 56 -8.63 -19.62 -2.85
N GLU A 57 -9.18 -20.06 -3.98
CA GLU A 57 -8.42 -20.32 -5.20
C GLU A 57 -7.85 -19.05 -5.80
N GLN A 58 -8.63 -17.96 -5.81
CA GLN A 58 -8.16 -16.66 -6.28
C GLN A 58 -7.06 -16.11 -5.38
N ALA A 59 -7.21 -16.22 -4.06
CA ALA A 59 -6.19 -15.81 -3.10
C ALA A 59 -4.88 -16.58 -3.30
N ALA A 60 -4.95 -17.90 -3.48
CA ALA A 60 -3.78 -18.75 -3.71
C ALA A 60 -3.07 -18.40 -5.03
N ARG A 61 -3.83 -18.21 -6.12
CA ARG A 61 -3.28 -17.81 -7.42
C ARG A 61 -2.54 -16.47 -7.33
N LEU A 62 -3.15 -15.47 -6.71
CA LEU A 62 -2.55 -14.15 -6.57
C LEU A 62 -1.31 -14.18 -5.68
N ARG A 63 -1.34 -14.91 -4.56
CA ARG A 63 -0.14 -15.09 -3.71
C ARG A 63 1.00 -15.74 -4.46
N SER A 64 0.73 -16.79 -5.26
CA SER A 64 1.78 -17.43 -6.08
C SER A 64 2.37 -16.44 -7.08
N ARG A 65 1.52 -15.82 -7.90
CA ARG A 65 1.94 -14.89 -8.96
C ARG A 65 2.77 -13.74 -8.42
N PHE A 66 2.24 -13.01 -7.43
CA PHE A 66 2.93 -11.83 -6.91
C PHE A 66 4.08 -12.18 -5.96
N GLY A 67 4.06 -13.36 -5.34
CA GLY A 67 5.20 -13.91 -4.61
C GLY A 67 6.39 -14.19 -5.52
N GLU A 68 6.16 -14.82 -6.68
CA GLU A 68 7.22 -15.05 -7.68
C GLU A 68 7.82 -13.73 -8.19
N ILE A 69 6.99 -12.72 -8.44
CA ILE A 69 7.48 -11.38 -8.83
C ILE A 69 8.31 -10.77 -7.69
N TYR A 70 7.80 -10.81 -6.46
CA TYR A 70 8.51 -10.29 -5.29
C TYR A 70 9.87 -10.96 -5.10
N ASP A 71 9.93 -12.29 -5.10
CA ASP A 71 11.15 -13.07 -4.92
C ASP A 71 12.16 -12.82 -6.04
N SER A 72 11.68 -12.56 -7.27
CA SER A 72 12.55 -12.19 -8.39
C SER A 72 13.18 -10.81 -8.23
N LEU A 73 12.51 -9.89 -7.55
CA LEU A 73 12.96 -8.52 -7.31
C LEU A 73 13.72 -8.36 -5.99
N TYR A 74 13.50 -9.25 -5.02
CA TYR A 74 14.07 -9.16 -3.69
C TYR A 74 14.60 -10.52 -3.21
N PRO A 75 15.90 -10.79 -3.38
CA PRO A 75 16.51 -12.06 -2.98
C PRO A 75 16.71 -12.20 -1.46
N GLY A 76 16.12 -11.31 -0.66
CA GLY A 76 16.17 -11.36 0.81
C GLY A 76 17.38 -10.69 1.46
N TYR A 77 18.16 -9.92 0.70
CA TYR A 77 19.27 -9.12 1.20
C TYR A 77 19.37 -7.76 0.49
N GLY A 78 19.95 -6.78 1.18
CA GLY A 78 20.04 -5.39 0.73
C GLY A 78 18.77 -4.57 0.99
N ASP A 79 18.80 -3.31 0.61
CA ASP A 79 17.63 -2.43 0.78
C ASP A 79 16.61 -2.71 -0.33
N PRO A 80 15.32 -2.90 -0.01
CA PRO A 80 14.29 -3.17 -1.00
C PRO A 80 14.16 -1.98 -1.97
N SER A 81 14.03 -2.26 -3.27
CA SER A 81 13.79 -1.23 -4.28
C SER A 81 12.38 -0.65 -4.16
N ALA A 82 12.13 0.47 -4.83
CA ALA A 82 10.79 1.07 -4.86
C ALA A 82 9.70 0.09 -5.36
N LYS A 83 10.03 -0.79 -6.32
CA LYS A 83 9.11 -1.82 -6.83
C LYS A 83 8.78 -2.89 -5.81
N VAL A 84 9.78 -3.31 -5.02
CA VAL A 84 9.58 -4.29 -3.94
C VAL A 84 8.64 -3.70 -2.89
N LEU A 85 8.87 -2.44 -2.50
CA LEU A 85 8.01 -1.71 -1.56
C LEU A 85 6.58 -1.54 -2.12
N ALA A 86 6.43 -1.28 -3.42
CA ALA A 86 5.11 -1.20 -4.04
C ALA A 86 4.35 -2.53 -3.98
N LEU A 87 5.03 -3.66 -4.24
CA LEU A 87 4.45 -5.00 -4.07
C LEU A 87 4.08 -5.28 -2.63
N SER A 88 4.93 -4.92 -1.66
CA SER A 88 4.64 -5.03 -0.23
C SER A 88 3.40 -4.23 0.15
N ALA A 89 3.28 -2.98 -0.31
CA ALA A 89 2.14 -2.12 -0.01
C ALA A 89 0.81 -2.71 -0.49
N VAL A 90 0.77 -3.20 -1.72
CA VAL A 90 -0.44 -3.80 -2.29
C VAL A 90 -0.70 -5.19 -1.69
N GLY A 91 0.35 -5.95 -1.39
CA GLY A 91 0.29 -7.24 -0.72
C GLY A 91 -0.32 -7.13 0.68
N GLU A 92 0.08 -6.12 1.47
CA GLU A 92 -0.49 -5.82 2.78
C GLU A 92 -1.98 -5.49 2.68
N ALA A 93 -2.36 -4.60 1.75
CA ALA A 93 -3.77 -4.26 1.51
C ALA A 93 -4.61 -5.49 1.11
N ALA A 94 -4.03 -6.39 0.32
CA ALA A 94 -4.70 -7.57 -0.22
C ALA A 94 -4.78 -8.74 0.77
N PHE A 95 -3.70 -9.04 1.49
CA PHE A 95 -3.54 -10.31 2.20
C PHE A 95 -3.56 -10.21 3.71
N THR A 96 -3.22 -9.07 4.30
CA THR A 96 -3.22 -8.91 5.76
C THR A 96 -4.64 -9.01 6.30
N ASP A 97 -4.85 -9.90 7.28
CA ASP A 97 -6.19 -10.24 7.74
C ASP A 97 -6.82 -9.10 8.54
N SER A 98 -6.07 -8.48 9.45
CA SER A 98 -6.52 -7.29 10.17
C SER A 98 -6.64 -6.09 9.21
N PRO A 99 -7.83 -5.49 9.04
CA PRO A 99 -8.01 -4.35 8.14
C PRO A 99 -7.24 -3.10 8.59
N LEU A 100 -7.11 -2.88 9.89
CA LEU A 100 -6.33 -1.77 10.44
C LEU A 100 -4.84 -1.96 10.14
N ASN A 101 -4.29 -3.15 10.39
CA ASN A 101 -2.87 -3.43 10.09
C ASN A 101 -2.61 -3.36 8.58
N ALA A 102 -3.54 -3.89 7.77
CA ALA A 102 -3.47 -3.80 6.32
C ALA A 102 -3.37 -2.33 5.88
N ALA A 103 -4.21 -1.44 6.42
CA ALA A 103 -4.15 -0.02 6.11
C ALA A 103 -2.86 0.64 6.59
N ILE A 104 -2.43 0.41 7.84
CA ILE A 104 -1.19 1.00 8.38
C ILE A 104 0.02 0.61 7.51
N ASN A 105 0.21 -0.70 7.31
CA ASN A 105 1.36 -1.23 6.59
C ASN A 105 1.33 -0.81 5.11
N ALA A 106 0.16 -0.88 4.47
CA ALA A 106 0.01 -0.48 3.07
C ALA A 106 0.34 1.01 2.88
N LEU A 107 -0.13 1.89 3.77
CA LEU A 107 0.17 3.32 3.70
C LEU A 107 1.66 3.60 3.89
N GLU A 108 2.31 2.91 4.82
CA GLU A 108 3.75 3.03 5.09
C GLU A 108 4.58 2.59 3.89
N PHE A 109 4.40 1.37 3.41
CA PHE A 109 5.11 0.88 2.22
C PHE A 109 4.78 1.67 0.95
N CYS A 110 3.55 2.17 0.80
CA CYS A 110 3.19 3.04 -0.32
C CYS A 110 3.98 4.35 -0.28
N ALA A 111 4.10 4.97 0.90
CA ALA A 111 4.89 6.18 1.08
C ALA A 111 6.37 5.92 0.81
N ASP A 112 6.92 4.80 1.29
CA ASP A 112 8.30 4.40 1.01
C ASP A 112 8.56 4.14 -0.47
N ALA A 113 7.65 3.44 -1.16
CA ALA A 113 7.78 3.15 -2.59
C ALA A 113 7.81 4.45 -3.40
N ILE A 114 6.93 5.39 -3.08
CA ILE A 114 6.85 6.70 -3.76
C ILE A 114 8.11 7.53 -3.46
N ALA A 115 8.50 7.61 -2.20
CA ALA A 115 9.68 8.36 -1.77
C ALA A 115 10.96 7.82 -2.39
N LYS A 116 11.13 6.50 -2.37
CA LYS A 116 12.31 5.84 -2.95
C LYS A 116 12.39 6.01 -4.46
N ALA A 117 11.27 5.86 -5.17
CA ALA A 117 11.23 6.11 -6.62
C ALA A 117 11.58 7.56 -6.99
N ALA A 118 11.18 8.53 -6.15
CA ALA A 118 11.53 9.93 -6.35
C ALA A 118 13.01 10.22 -6.08
N ALA A 119 13.60 9.55 -5.08
CA ALA A 119 14.96 9.78 -4.62
C ALA A 119 16.04 9.00 -5.39
N GLU A 120 15.74 7.80 -5.90
CA GLU A 120 16.66 6.94 -6.66
C GLU A 120 17.46 7.66 -7.77
N PRO A 121 16.89 8.56 -8.59
CA PRO A 121 17.64 9.29 -9.61
C PRO A 121 18.47 10.47 -9.08
N SER A 122 18.36 10.81 -7.79
CA SER A 122 18.91 12.05 -7.22
C SER A 122 20.30 11.88 -6.60
N ALA A 123 21.12 12.93 -6.71
CA ALA A 123 22.37 13.06 -5.96
C ALA A 123 22.15 13.45 -4.48
N LYS A 124 20.93 13.83 -4.11
CA LYS A 124 20.52 14.18 -2.74
C LYS A 124 19.44 13.21 -2.25
N TYR A 125 19.76 11.92 -2.31
CA TYR A 125 18.81 10.85 -2.04
C TYR A 125 18.04 11.06 -0.72
N ASP A 126 18.74 11.30 0.38
CA ASP A 126 18.10 11.42 1.71
C ASP A 126 17.13 12.61 1.78
N ASP A 127 17.52 13.79 1.28
CA ASP A 127 16.68 14.98 1.28
C ASP A 127 15.42 14.79 0.43
N ASP A 128 15.57 14.22 -0.78
CA ASP A 128 14.47 14.03 -1.71
C ASP A 128 13.53 12.91 -1.24
N TYR A 129 14.08 11.86 -0.61
CA TYR A 129 13.31 10.79 0.01
C TYR A 129 12.44 11.35 1.14
N GLU A 130 13.04 12.07 2.10
CA GLU A 130 12.31 12.63 3.25
C GLU A 130 11.20 13.61 2.80
N ALA A 131 11.51 14.46 1.81
CA ALA A 131 10.54 15.39 1.25
C ALA A 131 9.37 14.68 0.55
N ALA A 132 9.66 13.66 -0.27
CA ALA A 132 8.64 12.89 -0.98
C ALA A 132 7.81 12.03 -0.01
N TYR A 133 8.45 11.42 0.99
CA TYR A 133 7.77 10.66 2.04
C TYR A 133 6.80 11.57 2.81
N ALA A 134 7.28 12.69 3.34
CA ALA A 134 6.44 13.64 4.07
C ALA A 134 5.25 14.15 3.23
N THR A 135 5.48 14.42 1.94
CA THR A 135 4.44 14.82 0.98
C THR A 135 3.38 13.72 0.83
N GLU A 136 3.80 12.47 0.61
CA GLU A 136 2.85 11.36 0.45
C GLU A 136 2.06 11.09 1.75
N ARG A 137 2.70 11.20 2.92
CA ARG A 137 1.99 11.09 4.22
C ARG A 137 0.95 12.20 4.39
N GLY A 138 1.22 13.40 3.89
CA GLY A 138 0.25 14.50 3.82
C GLY A 138 -0.94 14.16 2.92
N VAL A 139 -0.69 13.66 1.72
CA VAL A 139 -1.72 13.21 0.77
C VAL A 139 -2.59 12.10 1.38
N GLN A 140 -1.99 11.11 2.01
CA GLN A 140 -2.70 10.01 2.68
C GLN A 140 -3.60 10.52 3.81
N ALA A 141 -3.14 11.51 4.58
CA ALA A 141 -3.95 12.13 5.63
C ALA A 141 -5.17 12.88 5.05
N GLU A 142 -4.99 13.62 3.95
CA GLU A 142 -6.11 14.28 3.25
C GLU A 142 -7.09 13.25 2.69
N MET A 143 -6.58 12.18 2.07
CA MET A 143 -7.40 11.09 1.55
C MET A 143 -8.22 10.45 2.68
N LEU A 144 -7.61 10.19 3.83
CA LEU A 144 -8.27 9.59 4.99
C LEU A 144 -9.44 10.45 5.48
N GLN A 145 -9.21 11.76 5.64
CA GLN A 145 -10.25 12.70 6.02
C GLN A 145 -11.39 12.72 5.00
N ARG A 146 -11.09 12.83 3.70
CA ARG A 146 -12.11 12.84 2.64
C ARG A 146 -12.88 11.52 2.56
N TYR A 147 -12.22 10.40 2.83
CA TYR A 147 -12.83 9.08 2.74
C TYR A 147 -13.89 8.85 3.82
N PHE A 148 -13.58 9.24 5.07
CA PHE A 148 -14.42 8.96 6.25
C PHE A 148 -15.24 10.15 6.77
N SER A 149 -15.15 11.34 6.17
CA SER A 149 -16.00 12.49 6.52
C SER A 149 -17.36 12.47 5.78
N LYS A 150 -17.84 11.31 5.37
CA LYS A 150 -19.13 11.15 4.68
C LYS A 150 -20.30 11.16 5.65
#